data_AF-V6L357-F1
#
_entry.id   AF-V6L357-F1
#
_cell.length_a   1.000
_cell.length_b   1.000
_cell.length_c   1.000
_cell.angle_alpha   90.00
_cell.angle_beta   90.00
_cell.angle_gamma   90.00
#
_symmetry.space_group_name_H-M   'P 1'
#
loop_
_entity.id
_entity.type
_entity.pdbx_description
1 polymer ?
#
loop_
_entity_poly.entity_id
_entity_poly.type
_entity_poly.pdbx_seq_one_letter_code
_entity_poly.pdbx_strand_id
1 'polypeptide(L)'
;MKLWRTDAGVTREALAEAARYSADTVKAMEQGVRMPTRQLLDAADELCSAGGKLVAASQYLRREKFPARSQDFFAHEAGAISLWSYEVALVPGLLQTEATVRALLRAHRPPLDDDVIEERLAARLDRQSVIFRRPPAECSFVIYEAVVRCPVGGIGAHRQQLAHLLDIGRRHHVSIQVLPFERGGHAGLNGPMVLLETVEHEAWVSWKGSPSAISRRSPKR
;
A
#
# COMPACT_ATOMS: atom_id res chain seq x y z
N MET A 1 13.32 21.29 -7.41
CA MET A 1 14.18 21.19 -8.62
C MET A 1 14.05 22.41 -9.52
N LYS A 2 12.87 22.70 -10.09
CA LYS A 2 12.64 23.85 -10.99
C LYS A 2 13.22 25.18 -10.48
N LEU A 3 12.97 25.52 -9.21
CA LEU A 3 13.45 26.76 -8.59
C LEU A 3 14.99 26.85 -8.57
N TRP A 4 15.69 25.80 -8.14
CA TRP A 4 17.15 25.76 -8.19
C TRP A 4 17.70 25.89 -9.61
N ARG A 5 17.05 25.25 -10.59
CA ARG A 5 17.46 25.35 -11.99
C ARG A 5 17.33 26.78 -12.52
N THR A 6 16.23 27.46 -12.22
CA THR A 6 16.02 28.84 -12.66
C THR A 6 16.97 29.82 -11.98
N ASP A 7 17.24 29.63 -10.68
CA ASP A 7 18.17 30.48 -9.93
C ASP A 7 19.61 30.31 -10.43
N ALA A 8 19.99 29.09 -10.83
CA ALA A 8 21.30 28.80 -11.40
C ALA A 8 21.43 29.15 -12.91
N GLY A 9 20.36 29.64 -13.55
CA GLY A 9 20.37 29.96 -14.99
C GLY A 9 20.52 28.75 -15.92
N VAL A 10 20.33 27.53 -15.41
CA VAL A 10 20.51 26.29 -16.18
C VAL A 10 19.28 26.03 -17.06
N THR A 11 19.45 25.69 -18.34
CA THR A 11 18.32 25.36 -19.23
C THR A 11 17.83 23.94 -18.99
N ARG A 12 16.60 23.61 -19.40
CA ARG A 12 16.11 22.23 -19.28
C ARG A 12 16.89 21.27 -20.16
N GLU A 13 17.32 21.75 -21.31
CA GLU A 13 18.11 21.03 -22.30
C GLU A 13 19.49 20.68 -21.74
N ALA A 14 20.15 21.61 -21.05
CA ALA A 14 21.43 21.36 -20.39
C ALA A 14 21.30 20.32 -19.27
N LEU A 15 20.24 20.41 -18.45
CA LEU A 15 19.99 19.42 -17.41
C LEU A 15 19.60 18.05 -17.99
N ALA A 16 18.84 18.04 -19.08
CA ALA A 16 18.44 16.82 -19.79
C ALA A 16 19.66 16.08 -20.37
N GLU A 17 20.58 16.81 -21.00
CA GLU A 17 21.83 16.26 -21.52
C GLU A 17 22.67 15.64 -20.39
N ALA A 18 22.90 16.39 -19.31
CA ALA A 18 23.68 15.92 -18.16
C ALA A 18 23.06 14.67 -17.51
N ALA A 19 21.73 14.60 -17.44
CA ALA A 19 21.00 13.49 -16.83
C ALA A 19 20.63 12.37 -17.82
N ARG A 20 21.03 12.47 -19.10
CA ARG A 20 20.69 11.51 -20.19
C ARG A 20 19.18 11.30 -20.38
N TYR A 21 18.42 12.38 -20.33
CA TYR A 21 16.98 12.40 -20.59
C TYR A 21 16.63 13.37 -21.72
N SER A 22 15.38 13.35 -22.18
CA SER A 22 14.85 14.43 -23.02
C SER A 22 14.39 15.62 -22.19
N ALA A 23 14.41 16.82 -22.77
CA ALA A 23 13.93 18.04 -22.11
C ALA A 23 12.46 17.92 -21.66
N ASP A 24 11.63 17.20 -22.42
CA ASP A 24 10.24 16.91 -22.05
C ASP A 24 10.14 15.98 -20.83
N THR A 25 11.04 15.02 -20.68
CA THR A 25 11.09 14.15 -19.50
C THR A 25 11.47 14.95 -18.26
N VAL A 26 12.45 15.85 -18.37
CA VAL A 26 12.84 16.77 -17.30
C VAL A 26 11.67 17.71 -16.95
N LYS A 27 10.97 18.27 -17.95
CA LYS A 27 9.78 19.10 -17.74
C LYS A 27 8.67 18.34 -17.00
N ALA A 28 8.37 17.11 -17.39
CA ALA A 28 7.37 16.28 -16.72
C ALA A 28 7.76 16.00 -15.26
N MET A 29 9.06 15.81 -14.99
CA MET A 29 9.57 15.61 -13.63
C MET A 29 9.51 16.88 -12.78
N GLU A 30 9.85 18.05 -13.35
CA GLU A 30 9.71 19.34 -12.67
C GLU A 30 8.27 19.70 -12.32
N GLN A 31 7.30 19.26 -13.14
CA GLN A 31 5.88 19.50 -12.96
C GLN A 31 5.19 18.49 -12.02
N GLY A 32 5.92 17.47 -11.54
CA GLY A 32 5.37 16.41 -10.71
C GLY A 32 4.51 15.40 -11.47
N VAL A 33 4.48 15.44 -12.81
CA VAL A 33 3.78 14.46 -13.66
C VAL A 33 4.53 13.12 -13.66
N ARG A 34 5.86 13.17 -13.59
CA ARG A 34 6.74 12.01 -13.38
C ARG A 34 7.59 12.23 -12.13
N MET A 35 7.93 11.16 -11.42
CA MET A 35 8.81 11.30 -10.26
C MET A 35 10.26 11.49 -10.74
N PRO A 36 11.01 12.47 -10.19
CA PRO A 36 12.42 12.65 -10.51
C PRO A 36 13.25 11.43 -10.14
N THR A 37 14.10 10.95 -11.05
CA THR A 37 15.03 9.85 -10.77
C THR A 37 16.22 10.33 -9.97
N ARG A 38 16.90 9.40 -9.29
CA ARG A 38 18.13 9.71 -8.55
C ARG A 38 19.19 10.32 -9.46
N GLN A 39 19.36 9.78 -10.67
CA GLN A 39 20.26 10.29 -11.69
C GLN A 39 19.97 11.76 -12.06
N LEU A 40 18.69 12.13 -12.24
CA LEU A 40 18.31 13.52 -12.51
C LEU A 40 18.59 14.42 -11.29
N LEU A 41 18.31 13.94 -10.08
CA LEU A 41 18.53 14.70 -8.85
C LEU A 41 20.02 14.94 -8.60
N ASP A 42 20.88 13.95 -8.83
CA ASP A 42 22.34 14.08 -8.71
C ASP A 42 22.86 15.11 -9.72
N ALA A 43 22.50 14.97 -11.00
CA ALA A 43 22.89 15.93 -12.04
C ALA A 43 22.35 17.34 -11.77
N ALA A 44 21.11 17.45 -11.27
CA ALA A 44 20.52 18.73 -10.92
C ALA A 44 21.19 19.38 -9.70
N ASP A 45 21.61 18.60 -8.71
CA ASP A 45 22.29 19.11 -7.52
C ASP A 45 23.65 19.71 -7.88
N GLU A 46 24.41 19.02 -8.73
CA GLU A 46 25.71 19.46 -9.24
C GLU A 46 25.57 20.67 -10.17
N LEU A 47 24.75 20.58 -11.23
CA LEU A 47 24.61 21.68 -12.19
C LEU A 47 23.98 22.94 -11.58
N CYS A 48 23.04 22.78 -10.65
CA CYS A 48 22.33 23.93 -10.06
C CYS A 48 22.97 24.39 -8.74
N SER A 49 24.12 23.84 -8.34
CA SER A 49 24.78 24.14 -7.07
C SER A 49 23.84 24.08 -5.86
N ALA A 50 23.00 23.04 -5.79
CA ALA A 50 21.96 22.93 -4.78
C ALA A 50 22.49 22.53 -3.38
N GLY A 51 23.79 22.23 -3.26
CA GLY A 51 24.48 22.00 -1.99
C GLY A 51 24.03 20.74 -1.29
N GLY A 52 23.78 19.66 -2.04
CA GLY A 52 23.33 18.37 -1.55
C GLY A 52 21.84 18.30 -1.23
N LYS A 53 21.07 19.39 -1.39
CA LYS A 53 19.64 19.44 -1.04
C LYS A 53 18.77 18.58 -1.95
N LEU A 54 19.06 18.53 -3.25
CA LEU A 54 18.33 17.69 -4.21
C LEU A 54 18.71 16.22 -4.07
N VAL A 55 19.99 15.94 -3.78
CA VAL A 55 20.44 14.59 -3.44
C VAL A 55 19.79 14.12 -2.14
N ALA A 56 19.79 14.95 -1.09
CA ALA A 56 19.11 14.65 0.17
C ALA A 56 17.60 14.52 -0.01
N ALA A 57 16.99 15.23 -0.97
CA ALA A 57 15.58 15.08 -1.30
C ALA A 57 15.26 13.67 -1.85
N SER A 58 16.22 12.97 -2.47
CA SER A 58 15.99 11.63 -3.02
C SER A 58 15.50 10.61 -1.98
N GLN A 59 15.89 10.76 -0.71
CA GLN A 59 15.45 9.88 0.38
C GLN A 59 13.97 10.12 0.76
N TYR A 60 13.44 11.31 0.45
CA TYR A 60 12.05 11.71 0.67
C TYR A 60 11.19 11.54 -0.59
N LEU A 61 11.81 11.48 -1.77
CA LEU A 61 11.17 11.19 -3.07
C LEU A 61 11.01 9.69 -3.33
N ARG A 62 11.09 8.86 -2.28
CA ARG A 62 10.82 7.42 -2.39
C ARG A 62 9.45 7.20 -3.03
N ARG A 63 9.41 6.25 -3.95
CA ARG A 63 8.18 5.80 -4.61
C ARG A 63 7.12 5.63 -3.54
N GLU A 64 6.05 6.43 -3.62
CA GLU A 64 4.98 6.36 -2.63
C GLU A 64 4.53 4.91 -2.52
N LYS A 65 4.76 4.30 -1.34
CA LYS A 65 4.55 2.86 -1.10
C LYS A 65 3.14 2.43 -1.52
N PHE A 66 2.20 3.38 -1.45
CA PHE A 66 0.83 3.27 -1.90
C PHE A 66 0.34 4.64 -2.41
N PRO A 67 -0.70 4.69 -3.27
CA PRO A 67 -1.33 5.95 -3.67
C PRO A 67 -1.66 6.81 -2.46
N ALA A 68 -1.55 8.15 -2.54
CA ALA A 68 -1.80 9.07 -1.42
C ALA A 68 -3.04 8.73 -0.57
N ARG A 69 -4.16 8.38 -1.21
CA ARG A 69 -5.42 8.01 -0.54
C ARG A 69 -5.36 6.72 0.29
N SER A 70 -4.44 5.81 -0.03
CA SER A 70 -4.17 4.61 0.75
C SER A 70 -3.34 4.92 1.99
N GLN A 71 -2.54 6.00 1.98
CA GLN A 71 -1.70 6.38 3.12
C GLN A 71 -2.54 6.92 4.28
N ASP A 72 -3.51 7.79 3.99
CA ASP A 72 -4.48 8.27 4.99
C ASP A 72 -5.20 7.08 5.65
N PHE A 73 -5.64 6.12 4.82
CA PHE A 73 -6.24 4.89 5.31
C PHE A 73 -5.29 4.10 6.23
N PHE A 74 -3.99 3.98 5.91
CA PHE A 74 -3.05 3.26 6.77
C PHE A 74 -2.71 4.01 8.05
N ALA A 75 -2.69 5.33 8.02
CA ALA A 75 -2.55 6.13 9.24
C ALA A 75 -3.75 5.90 10.18
N HIS A 76 -4.97 5.86 9.64
CA HIS A 76 -6.15 5.52 10.41
C HIS A 76 -6.16 4.04 10.85
N GLU A 77 -5.74 3.10 9.99
CA GLU A 77 -5.60 1.67 10.29
C GLU A 77 -4.65 1.46 11.49
N ALA A 78 -3.51 2.15 11.50
CA ALA A 78 -2.53 2.05 12.59
C ALA A 78 -3.07 2.55 13.94
N GLY A 79 -4.03 3.50 13.92
CA GLY A 79 -4.69 4.06 15.11
C GLY A 79 -5.99 3.37 15.51
N ALA A 80 -6.56 2.51 14.66
CA ALA A 80 -7.94 2.02 14.80
C ALA A 80 -8.18 1.19 16.07
N ILE A 81 -9.27 1.48 16.79
CA ILE A 81 -9.71 0.69 17.94
C ILE A 81 -10.44 -0.59 17.49
N SER A 82 -11.07 -0.56 16.32
CA SER A 82 -11.67 -1.73 15.69
C SER A 82 -11.43 -1.73 14.18
N LEU A 83 -11.23 -2.93 13.64
CA LEU A 83 -10.98 -3.18 12.22
C LEU A 83 -11.83 -4.34 11.76
N TRP A 84 -12.63 -4.09 10.72
CA TRP A 84 -13.46 -5.10 10.08
C TRP A 84 -13.07 -5.18 8.62
N SER A 85 -12.84 -6.37 8.10
CA SER A 85 -12.59 -6.53 6.66
C SER A 85 -13.35 -7.70 6.10
N TYR A 86 -13.79 -7.51 4.86
CA TYR A 86 -14.40 -8.53 4.04
C TYR A 86 -13.60 -8.68 2.75
N GLU A 87 -13.11 -9.88 2.46
CA GLU A 87 -12.32 -10.18 1.27
C GLU A 87 -12.89 -11.36 0.49
N VAL A 88 -12.98 -11.21 -0.84
CA VAL A 88 -13.62 -12.19 -1.73
C VAL A 88 -12.64 -13.14 -2.42
N ALA A 89 -11.40 -12.70 -2.65
CA ALA A 89 -10.47 -13.39 -3.54
C ALA A 89 -9.07 -13.58 -2.97
N LEU A 90 -8.67 -12.76 -1.99
CA LEU A 90 -7.34 -12.82 -1.40
C LEU A 90 -7.44 -12.85 0.13
N VAL A 91 -6.46 -13.45 0.78
CA VAL A 91 -6.32 -13.35 2.24
C VAL A 91 -6.17 -11.87 2.61
N PRO A 92 -6.87 -11.35 3.65
CA PRO A 92 -6.72 -9.98 4.11
C PRO A 92 -5.25 -9.63 4.31
N GLY A 93 -4.82 -8.46 3.85
CA GLY A 93 -3.40 -8.08 3.82
C GLY A 93 -2.69 -8.16 5.18
N LEU A 94 -3.43 -7.89 6.25
CA LEU A 94 -2.95 -7.98 7.64
C LEU A 94 -2.69 -9.41 8.11
N LEU A 95 -3.24 -10.40 7.40
CA LEU A 95 -3.14 -11.83 7.71
C LEU A 95 -2.25 -12.58 6.70
N GLN A 96 -1.55 -11.89 5.81
CA GLN A 96 -0.75 -12.54 4.77
C GLN A 96 0.64 -12.93 5.27
N THR A 97 1.11 -14.13 4.93
CA THR A 97 2.50 -14.53 5.18
C THR A 97 3.44 -13.91 4.13
N GLU A 98 4.72 -13.76 4.46
CA GLU A 98 5.75 -13.29 3.51
C GLU A 98 5.69 -14.05 2.17
N ALA A 99 5.58 -15.38 2.23
CA ALA A 99 5.51 -16.23 1.05
C ALA A 99 4.30 -15.91 0.15
N THR A 100 3.13 -15.70 0.75
CA THR A 100 1.92 -15.29 0.03
C THR A 100 2.07 -13.89 -0.57
N VAL A 101 2.61 -12.93 0.19
CA VAL A 101 2.84 -11.57 -0.32
C VAL A 101 3.78 -11.58 -1.52
N ARG A 102 4.93 -12.26 -1.40
CA ARG A 102 5.92 -12.35 -2.48
C ARG A 102 5.32 -13.00 -3.73
N ALA A 103 4.51 -14.05 -3.57
CA ALA A 103 3.81 -14.69 -4.68
C ALA A 103 2.84 -13.72 -5.39
N LEU A 104 2.06 -12.94 -4.64
CA LEU A 104 1.15 -11.94 -5.20
C LEU A 104 1.90 -10.81 -5.94
N LEU A 105 3.02 -10.34 -5.38
CA LEU A 105 3.83 -9.29 -6.01
C LEU A 105 4.49 -9.77 -7.30
N ARG A 106 5.00 -11.01 -7.35
CA ARG A 106 5.55 -11.63 -8.57
C ARG A 106 4.50 -11.91 -9.65
N ALA A 107 3.25 -12.12 -9.25
CA ALA A 107 2.13 -12.29 -10.18
C ALA A 107 1.66 -10.95 -10.81
N HIS A 108 2.18 -9.81 -10.36
CA HIS A 108 1.78 -8.50 -10.86
C HIS A 108 2.07 -8.32 -12.35
N ARG A 109 1.20 -7.59 -13.04
CA ARG A 109 1.35 -7.24 -14.46
C ARG A 109 1.10 -5.74 -14.64
N PRO A 110 2.05 -4.99 -15.26
CA PRO A 110 3.37 -5.44 -15.73
C PRO A 110 4.27 -5.95 -14.58
N PRO A 111 5.30 -6.77 -14.87
CA PRO A 111 6.23 -7.27 -13.85
C PRO A 111 6.85 -6.13 -13.05
N LEU A 112 7.08 -6.37 -11.76
CA LEU A 112 7.77 -5.44 -10.87
C LEU A 112 9.25 -5.82 -10.79
N ASP A 113 10.12 -4.82 -10.65
CA ASP A 113 11.53 -5.03 -10.35
C ASP A 113 11.71 -5.61 -8.94
N ASP A 114 12.77 -6.38 -8.72
CA ASP A 114 13.02 -7.07 -7.44
C ASP A 114 13.12 -6.09 -6.25
N ASP A 115 13.76 -4.94 -6.44
CA ASP A 115 13.84 -3.90 -5.40
C ASP A 115 12.45 -3.37 -5.00
N VAL A 116 11.55 -3.26 -5.98
CA VAL A 116 10.17 -2.79 -5.75
C VAL A 116 9.35 -3.87 -5.05
N ILE A 117 9.60 -5.14 -5.35
CA ILE A 117 8.98 -6.28 -4.66
C ILE A 117 9.37 -6.26 -3.19
N GLU A 118 10.67 -6.16 -2.89
CA GLU A 118 11.16 -6.18 -1.50
C GLU A 118 10.69 -4.94 -0.72
N GLU A 119 10.65 -3.76 -1.35
CA GLU A 119 10.08 -2.56 -0.72
C GLU A 119 8.59 -2.74 -0.37
N ARG A 120 7.78 -3.25 -1.31
CA ARG A 120 6.34 -3.46 -1.10
C ARG A 120 6.05 -4.59 -0.13
N LEU A 121 6.89 -5.62 -0.11
CA LEU A 121 6.82 -6.71 0.85
C LEU A 121 7.03 -6.17 2.26
N ALA A 122 8.12 -5.45 2.49
CA ALA A 122 8.43 -4.85 3.79
C ALA A 122 7.30 -3.93 4.26
N ALA A 123 6.77 -3.07 3.37
CA ALA A 123 5.64 -2.20 3.68
C ALA A 123 4.38 -2.97 4.08
N ARG A 124 4.10 -4.12 3.47
CA ARG A 124 2.92 -4.93 3.80
C ARG A 124 3.08 -5.68 5.12
N LEU A 125 4.28 -6.18 5.42
CA LEU A 125 4.57 -6.85 6.68
C LEU A 125 4.56 -5.87 7.86
N ASP A 126 5.12 -4.68 7.69
CA ASP A 126 5.14 -3.63 8.72
C ASP A 126 3.72 -3.22 9.17
N ARG A 127 2.77 -3.17 8.23
CA ARG A 127 1.35 -2.92 8.51
C ARG A 127 0.69 -3.94 9.43
N GLN A 128 1.22 -5.17 9.53
CA GLN A 128 0.64 -6.21 10.39
C GLN A 128 0.84 -5.91 11.88
N SER A 129 1.72 -4.96 12.21
CA SER A 129 1.96 -4.50 13.59
C SER A 129 0.67 -4.12 14.33
N VAL A 130 -0.38 -3.66 13.64
CA VAL A 130 -1.69 -3.35 14.23
C VAL A 130 -2.33 -4.53 14.98
N ILE A 131 -2.10 -5.77 14.53
CA ILE A 131 -2.62 -6.98 15.20
C ILE A 131 -1.89 -7.25 16.53
N PHE A 132 -0.62 -6.83 16.63
CA PHE A 132 0.28 -7.17 17.73
C PHE A 132 0.55 -6.02 18.70
N ARG A 133 0.07 -4.81 18.38
CA ARG A 133 0.27 -3.62 19.21
C ARG A 133 -0.45 -3.72 20.57
N ARG A 134 -0.09 -2.84 21.49
CA ARG A 134 -0.76 -2.66 22.79
C ARG A 134 -1.21 -1.20 22.95
N PRO A 135 -2.48 -0.94 23.32
CA PRO A 135 -3.58 -1.90 23.45
C PRO A 135 -3.96 -2.53 22.09
N PRO A 136 -4.46 -3.78 22.07
CA PRO A 136 -4.83 -4.43 20.81
C PRO A 136 -6.03 -3.73 20.17
N ALA A 137 -6.08 -3.71 18.83
CA ALA A 137 -7.28 -3.36 18.08
C ALA A 137 -8.20 -4.58 17.99
N GLU A 138 -9.51 -4.39 18.10
CA GLU A 138 -10.48 -5.47 17.85
C GLU A 138 -10.55 -5.75 16.34
N CYS A 139 -10.19 -6.96 15.93
CA CYS A 139 -10.04 -7.30 14.51
C CYS A 139 -11.02 -8.40 14.10
N SER A 140 -11.82 -8.14 13.07
CA SER A 140 -12.76 -9.10 12.52
C SER A 140 -12.62 -9.23 11.01
N PHE A 141 -12.37 -10.46 10.56
CA PHE A 141 -12.10 -10.78 9.17
C PHE A 141 -13.14 -11.77 8.68
N VAL A 142 -13.89 -11.39 7.65
CA VAL A 142 -14.77 -12.29 6.92
C VAL A 142 -14.15 -12.56 5.56
N ILE A 143 -13.82 -13.81 5.28
CA ILE A 143 -13.21 -14.21 4.00
C ILE A 143 -14.16 -15.13 3.25
N TYR A 144 -14.30 -14.91 1.95
CA TYR A 144 -15.06 -15.83 1.12
C TYR A 144 -14.32 -17.17 0.98
N GLU A 145 -15.05 -18.27 0.86
CA GLU A 145 -14.48 -19.62 0.78
C GLU A 145 -13.43 -19.78 -0.32
N ALA A 146 -13.55 -19.03 -1.42
CA ALA A 146 -12.55 -18.99 -2.49
C ALA A 146 -11.13 -18.66 -1.98
N VAL A 147 -11.02 -17.82 -0.95
CA VAL A 147 -9.74 -17.36 -0.37
C VAL A 147 -8.94 -18.51 0.22
N VAL A 148 -9.60 -19.44 0.92
CA VAL A 148 -8.94 -20.59 1.57
C VAL A 148 -8.77 -21.79 0.64
N ARG A 149 -9.38 -21.75 -0.54
CA ARG A 149 -9.26 -22.79 -1.58
C ARG A 149 -8.28 -22.44 -2.68
N CYS A 150 -7.77 -21.21 -2.76
CA CYS A 150 -6.84 -20.77 -3.78
C CYS A 150 -5.38 -20.90 -3.31
N PRO A 151 -4.57 -21.83 -3.87
CA PRO A 151 -3.20 -22.06 -3.45
C PRO A 151 -2.21 -21.01 -3.99
N VAL A 152 -2.36 -19.77 -3.52
CA VAL A 152 -1.46 -18.66 -3.88
C VAL A 152 -0.02 -18.97 -3.46
N GLY A 153 0.90 -18.90 -4.43
CA GLY A 153 2.32 -19.22 -4.21
C GLY A 153 2.62 -20.73 -4.16
N GLY A 154 1.66 -21.57 -4.56
CA GLY A 154 1.79 -23.03 -4.54
C GLY A 154 1.44 -23.65 -3.18
N ILE A 155 1.44 -24.98 -3.14
CA ILE A 155 0.93 -25.76 -1.99
C ILE A 155 1.70 -25.45 -0.70
N GLY A 156 3.02 -25.28 -0.78
CA GLY A 156 3.86 -24.98 0.39
C GLY A 156 3.51 -23.64 1.04
N ALA A 157 3.48 -22.56 0.26
CA ALA A 157 3.10 -21.23 0.72
C ALA A 157 1.64 -21.21 1.22
N HIS A 158 0.73 -21.89 0.52
CA HIS A 158 -0.66 -21.99 0.93
C HIS A 158 -0.83 -22.70 2.27
N ARG A 159 -0.11 -23.81 2.51
CA ARG A 159 -0.13 -24.50 3.80
C ARG A 159 0.36 -23.60 4.93
N GLN A 160 1.45 -22.86 4.70
CA GLN A 160 1.96 -21.88 5.66
C GLN A 160 0.93 -20.78 5.94
N GLN A 161 0.27 -20.28 4.90
CA GLN A 161 -0.77 -19.27 5.01
C GLN A 161 -1.97 -19.75 5.84
N LEU A 162 -2.47 -20.96 5.60
CA LEU A 162 -3.58 -21.53 6.38
C LEU A 162 -3.18 -21.77 7.85
N ALA A 163 -1.97 -22.27 8.10
CA ALA A 163 -1.46 -22.44 9.46
C ALA A 163 -1.34 -21.10 10.20
N HIS A 164 -0.92 -20.04 9.50
CA HIS A 164 -0.85 -18.70 10.05
C HIS A 164 -2.24 -18.14 10.39
N LEU A 165 -3.26 -18.36 9.57
CA LEU A 165 -4.64 -17.97 9.90
C LEU A 165 -5.13 -18.64 11.19
N LEU A 166 -4.84 -19.93 11.36
CA LEU A 166 -5.19 -20.66 12.57
C LEU A 166 -4.46 -20.13 13.81
N ASP A 167 -3.20 -19.74 13.67
CA ASP A 167 -2.42 -19.17 14.77
C ASP A 167 -2.93 -17.79 15.18
N ILE A 168 -3.15 -16.90 14.22
CA ILE A 168 -3.65 -15.55 14.48
C ILE A 168 -5.08 -15.58 15.05
N GLY A 169 -5.93 -16.48 14.54
CA GLY A 169 -7.31 -16.66 15.02
C GLY A 169 -7.44 -17.19 16.45
N ARG A 170 -6.33 -17.59 17.12
CA ARG A 170 -6.34 -17.96 18.55
C ARG A 170 -6.27 -16.74 19.48
N ARG A 171 -6.03 -15.54 18.95
CA ARG A 171 -5.95 -14.32 19.74
C ARG A 171 -7.36 -13.86 20.12
N HIS A 172 -7.53 -13.41 21.36
CA HIS A 172 -8.85 -13.05 21.91
C HIS A 172 -9.49 -11.84 21.22
N HIS A 173 -8.69 -10.96 20.62
CA HIS A 173 -9.11 -9.77 19.88
C HIS A 173 -9.18 -9.98 18.36
N VAL A 174 -9.14 -11.24 17.89
CA VAL A 174 -9.16 -11.56 16.46
C VAL A 174 -10.23 -12.60 16.15
N SER A 175 -11.16 -12.25 15.25
CA SER A 175 -12.15 -13.16 14.68
C SER A 175 -11.87 -13.38 13.19
N ILE A 176 -11.85 -14.64 12.74
CA ILE A 176 -11.73 -15.00 11.32
C ILE A 176 -12.89 -15.94 10.98
N GLN A 177 -13.73 -15.51 10.05
CA GLN A 177 -14.93 -16.23 9.62
C GLN A 177 -14.84 -16.52 8.12
N VAL A 178 -15.19 -17.75 7.74
CA VAL A 178 -15.27 -18.14 6.32
C VAL A 178 -16.73 -18.11 5.88
N LEU A 179 -17.01 -17.35 4.82
CA LEU A 179 -18.32 -17.32 4.17
C LEU A 179 -18.40 -18.41 3.09
N PRO A 180 -19.24 -19.44 3.26
CA PRO A 180 -19.33 -20.55 2.30
C PRO A 180 -19.92 -20.15 0.95
N PHE A 181 -19.58 -20.88 -0.12
CA PHE A 181 -20.17 -20.70 -1.46
C PHE A 181 -21.69 -20.85 -1.46
N GLU A 182 -22.21 -21.75 -0.61
CA GLU A 182 -23.63 -22.11 -0.54
C GLU A 182 -24.54 -20.97 -0.06
N ARG A 183 -23.97 -19.91 0.53
CA ARG A 183 -24.73 -18.75 1.00
C ARG A 183 -25.31 -17.88 -0.12
N GLY A 184 -24.92 -18.11 -1.38
CA GLY A 184 -25.52 -17.46 -2.55
C GLY A 184 -25.38 -15.93 -2.52
N GLY A 185 -26.48 -15.22 -2.83
CA GLY A 185 -26.50 -13.76 -2.91
C GLY A 185 -26.31 -13.08 -1.54
N HIS A 186 -25.22 -12.34 -1.38
CA HIS A 186 -24.96 -11.52 -0.18
C HIS A 186 -24.36 -10.16 -0.54
N ALA A 187 -24.45 -9.19 0.37
CA ALA A 187 -23.98 -7.81 0.13
C ALA A 187 -22.49 -7.71 -0.25
N GLY A 188 -21.68 -8.67 0.20
CA GLY A 188 -20.26 -8.79 -0.16
C GLY A 188 -19.96 -9.07 -1.65
N LEU A 189 -20.95 -9.49 -2.46
CA LEU A 189 -20.73 -9.69 -3.90
C LEU A 189 -20.35 -8.40 -4.64
N ASN A 190 -20.62 -7.24 -4.04
CA ASN A 190 -20.21 -5.93 -4.55
C ASN A 190 -18.70 -5.65 -4.40
N GLY A 191 -17.95 -6.57 -3.78
CA GLY A 191 -16.49 -6.53 -3.67
C GLY A 191 -15.97 -6.38 -2.24
N PRO A 192 -14.63 -6.41 -2.07
CA PRO A 192 -14.00 -6.27 -0.76
C PRO A 192 -14.25 -4.91 -0.12
N MET A 193 -14.39 -4.91 1.21
CA MET A 193 -14.54 -3.70 2.01
C MET A 193 -13.73 -3.78 3.30
N VAL A 194 -13.28 -2.63 3.79
CA VAL A 194 -12.67 -2.50 5.12
C VAL A 194 -13.36 -1.36 5.86
N LEU A 195 -13.81 -1.62 7.08
CA LEU A 195 -14.36 -0.65 8.01
C LEU A 195 -13.37 -0.48 9.17
N LEU A 196 -13.07 0.76 9.51
CA LEU A 196 -12.20 1.15 10.61
C LEU A 196 -12.98 2.04 11.57
N GLU A 197 -12.74 1.91 12.87
CA GLU A 197 -13.19 2.88 13.88
C GLU A 197 -11.98 3.48 14.58
N THR A 198 -11.91 4.81 14.66
CA THR A 198 -10.83 5.54 15.34
C THR A 198 -11.12 5.70 16.83
N VAL A 199 -10.11 6.14 17.60
CA VAL A 199 -10.28 6.51 19.03
C VAL A 199 -11.26 7.66 19.26
N GLU A 200 -11.57 8.45 18.23
CA GLU A 200 -12.55 9.53 18.27
C GLU A 200 -13.97 9.04 17.88
N HIS A 201 -14.17 7.72 17.80
CA HIS A 201 -15.42 7.08 17.37
C HIS A 201 -15.86 7.47 15.95
N GLU A 202 -14.90 7.74 15.07
CA GLU A 202 -15.17 7.97 13.66
C GLU A 202 -15.10 6.66 12.89
N ALA A 203 -16.16 6.36 12.13
CA ALA A 203 -16.26 5.17 11.30
C ALA A 203 -15.91 5.48 9.84
N TRP A 204 -14.92 4.75 9.31
CA TRP A 204 -14.38 4.92 7.96
C TRP A 204 -14.54 3.62 7.15
N VAL A 205 -15.14 3.69 5.96
CA VAL A 205 -15.27 2.52 5.06
C VAL A 205 -14.44 2.73 3.81
N SER A 206 -13.70 1.72 3.37
CA SER A 206 -13.00 1.68 2.08
C SER A 206 -13.48 0.50 1.24
N TRP A 207 -13.78 0.74 -0.04
CA TRP A 207 -14.19 -0.28 -1.01
C TRP A 207 -13.07 -0.50 -2.03
N LYS A 208 -12.60 -1.75 -2.19
CA LYS A 208 -11.62 -2.07 -3.22
C LYS A 208 -12.34 -2.39 -4.54
N GLY A 209 -12.27 -1.46 -5.51
CA GLY A 209 -12.81 -1.67 -6.87
C GLY A 209 -13.72 -0.56 -7.39
N SER A 210 -14.07 0.43 -6.58
CA SER A 210 -14.78 1.63 -7.02
C SER A 210 -13.85 2.86 -6.89
N PRO A 211 -13.76 3.76 -7.90
CA PRO A 211 -12.96 4.98 -7.82
C PRO A 211 -13.37 5.93 -6.67
N SER A 212 -14.53 5.70 -6.08
CA SER A 212 -15.20 6.62 -5.18
C SER A 212 -16.01 5.86 -4.13
N ALA A 213 -15.39 5.52 -3.00
CA ALA A 213 -16.09 5.38 -1.72
C ALA A 213 -15.07 5.24 -0.58
N ILE A 214 -14.60 6.37 -0.07
CA ILE A 214 -14.32 6.46 1.37
C ILE A 214 -15.44 7.31 1.92
N SER A 215 -16.30 6.72 2.75
CA SER A 215 -17.36 7.47 3.42
C SER A 215 -17.13 7.47 4.92
N ARG A 216 -17.14 8.67 5.50
CA ARG A 216 -17.21 8.87 6.93
C ARG A 216 -18.65 8.66 7.33
N ARG A 217 -18.92 7.69 8.19
CA ARG A 217 -20.25 7.52 8.78
C ARG A 217 -20.28 8.33 10.06
N SER A 218 -20.93 9.49 10.03
CA SER A 218 -21.19 10.24 11.26
C SER A 218 -22.12 9.43 12.16
N PRO A 219 -21.89 9.39 13.49
CA PRO A 219 -22.81 8.75 14.40
C PRO A 219 -24.19 9.43 14.26
N LYS A 220 -25.22 8.63 13.94
CA LYS A 220 -26.60 9.10 14.06
C LYS A 220 -26.85 9.34 15.55
N ARG A 221 -27.14 10.58 15.92
CA ARG A 221 -27.74 10.94 17.21
C ARG A 221 -29.09 10.24 17.37
#